data_AF-A0A1R3XBT3-F1
#
_entry.id   AF-A0A1R3XBT3-F1
#
_cell.length_a   1.000
_cell.length_b   1.000
_cell.length_c   1.000
_cell.angle_alpha   90.00
_cell.angle_beta   90.00
_cell.angle_gamma   90.00
#
_symmetry.space_group_name_H-M   'P 1'
#
loop_
_entity.id
_entity.type
_entity.pdbx_description
1 polymer ?
#
loop_
_entity_poly.entity_id
_entity_poly.type
_entity_poly.pdbx_seq_one_letter_code
_entity_poly.pdbx_strand_id
1 'polypeptide(L)' 'MRLLKNIKLDNHYFNYGGKTRKIFSIGYEDLTTLIYYQDNNNNYTLVISKEDDPPLIVEKKISRAEAFRLMNTRP' A
#
# COMPACT_ATOMS: atom_id res chain seq x y z
N MET A 1 20.36 -8.78 -1.96
CA MET A 1 19.20 -7.89 -1.72
C MET A 1 18.52 -8.32 -0.42
N ARG A 2 18.69 -7.55 0.66
CA ARG A 2 17.95 -7.77 1.91
C ARG A 2 16.56 -7.17 1.72
N LEU A 3 15.53 -8.02 1.62
CA LEU A 3 14.15 -7.60 1.76
C LEU A 3 13.96 -7.15 3.21
N LEU A 4 14.09 -5.84 3.47
CA LEU A 4 13.68 -5.22 4.72
C LEU A 4 12.16 -5.41 4.81
N LYS A 5 11.74 -6.48 5.49
CA LYS A 5 10.36 -6.64 5.95
C LYS A 5 10.09 -5.47 6.89
N ASN A 6 9.41 -4.45 6.38
CA ASN A 6 9.01 -3.31 7.19
C ASN A 6 7.80 -3.73 8.04
N ILE A 7 8.07 -4.42 9.15
CA ILE A 7 7.09 -5.09 10.04
C ILE A 7 6.02 -4.09 10.57
N LYS A 8 6.37 -2.80 10.67
CA LYS A 8 5.45 -1.75 11.13
C LYS A 8 4.30 -1.49 10.16
N LEU A 9 4.54 -1.57 8.85
CA LEU A 9 3.49 -1.45 7.83
C LEU A 9 2.57 -2.66 7.83
N ASP A 10 3.13 -3.88 7.90
CA ASP A 10 2.34 -5.11 7.99
C ASP A 10 1.34 -5.06 9.16
N ASN A 11 1.74 -4.47 10.30
CA ASN A 11 0.86 -4.31 11.47
C ASN A 11 -0.25 -3.25 11.30
N HIS A 12 -0.08 -2.22 10.45
CA HIS A 12 -1.14 -1.22 10.23
C HIS A 12 -2.39 -1.86 9.59
N TYR A 13 -2.17 -2.82 8.69
CA TYR A 13 -3.26 -3.47 7.95
C TYR A 13 -4.06 -4.49 8.76
N PHE A 14 -3.57 -4.94 9.93
CA PHE A 14 -4.32 -5.84 10.80
C PHE A 14 -5.57 -5.19 11.42
N ASN A 15 -5.67 -3.86 11.43
CA ASN A 15 -6.84 -3.14 11.96
C ASN A 15 -8.02 -3.01 10.99
N TYR A 16 -7.83 -3.31 9.70
CA TYR A 16 -8.94 -3.42 8.75
C TYR A 16 -9.45 -4.86 8.77
N GLY A 17 -10.37 -5.18 9.69
CA GLY A 17 -10.89 -6.51 10.04
C GLY A 17 -11.55 -7.38 8.95
N GLY A 18 -10.99 -7.41 7.74
CA GLY A 18 -11.35 -8.30 6.65
C GLY A 18 -10.10 -8.80 5.91
N LYS A 19 -10.30 -9.74 4.96
CA LYS A 19 -9.23 -10.26 4.10
C LYS A 19 -8.75 -9.15 3.16
N THR A 20 -7.77 -8.38 3.62
CA THR A 20 -7.10 -7.34 2.84
C THR A 20 -5.76 -7.90 2.36
N ARG A 21 -5.52 -7.87 1.04
CA ARG A 21 -4.28 -8.36 0.42
C ARG A 21 -3.54 -7.23 -0.27
N LYS A 22 -2.22 -7.22 -0.14
CA LYS A 22 -1.35 -6.34 -0.92
C LYS A 22 -1.29 -6.86 -2.36
N ILE A 23 -1.61 -6.01 -3.33
CA ILE A 23 -1.63 -6.36 -4.76
C ILE A 23 -0.57 -5.62 -5.58
N PHE A 24 0.01 -4.54 -5.05
CA PHE A 24 1.08 -3.80 -5.69
C PHE A 24 1.99 -3.12 -4.66
N SER A 25 3.27 -2.98 -5.01
CA SER A 25 4.29 -2.34 -4.20
C SER A 25 5.37 -1.76 -5.11
N ILE A 26 5.67 -0.48 -4.98
CA ILE A 26 6.77 0.19 -5.67
C ILE A 26 7.46 1.16 -4.72
N GLY A 27 8.79 1.19 -4.77
CA GLY A 27 9.61 2.16 -4.06
C GLY A 27 9.99 3.30 -5.01
N TYR A 28 9.86 4.53 -4.53
CA TYR A 28 10.33 5.76 -5.15
C TYR A 28 11.27 6.46 -4.16
N GLU A 29 12.57 6.23 -4.29
CA GLU A 29 13.59 6.76 -3.37
C GLU A 29 13.23 6.45 -1.91
N ASP A 30 12.79 7.46 -1.15
CA ASP A 30 12.43 7.36 0.27
C ASP A 30 10.95 7.02 0.52
N LEU A 31 10.13 7.00 -0.53
CA LEU A 31 8.70 6.71 -0.47
C LEU A 31 8.41 5.29 -0.96
N THR A 32 7.55 4.58 -0.25
CA THR A 32 7.00 3.31 -0.68
C THR A 32 5.51 3.47 -0.95
N THR A 33 5.10 3.18 -2.18
CA THR A 33 3.70 3.17 -2.60
C THR A 33 3.20 1.73 -2.63
N LEU A 34 2.06 1.50 -2.01
CA LEU A 34 1.44 0.20 -1.84
C LEU A 34 -0.03 0.31 -2.26
N ILE A 35 -0.55 -0.74 -2.90
CA ILE A 35 -1.98 -0.85 -3.17
C ILE A 35 -2.52 -2.12 -2.53
N TYR A 36 -3.58 -1.96 -1.76
CA TYR A 36 -4.30 -3.01 -1.08
C TYR A 36 -5.66 -3.22 -1.72
N TYR A 37 -6.08 -4.48 -1.74
CA TYR A 37 -7.39 -4.91 -2.17
C TYR A 37 -8.10 -5.63 -1.03
N GLN A 38 -9.31 -5.19 -0.71
CA GLN A 38 -10.18 -5.84 0.27
C GLN A 38 -11.23 -6.67 -0.47
N ASP A 39 -11.15 -7.99 -0.34
CA ASP A 39 -12.00 -8.93 -1.09
C ASP A 39 -13.50 -8.72 -0.78
N ASN A 40 -13.85 -8.52 0.49
CA ASN A 40 -15.24 -8.46 0.96
C ASN A 40 -16.03 -7.28 0.36
N ASN A 41 -15.36 -6.15 0.12
CA ASN A 41 -16.03 -4.90 -0.28
C ASN A 41 -15.58 -4.42 -1.67
N ASN A 42 -14.74 -5.20 -2.37
CA ASN A 42 -14.12 -4.82 -3.64
C ASN A 42 -13.44 -3.43 -3.57
N ASN A 43 -12.85 -3.11 -2.42
CA ASN A 43 -12.27 -1.81 -2.13
C ASN A 43 -10.77 -1.83 -2.44
N TYR A 44 -10.30 -0.74 -3.02
CA TYR A 44 -8.88 -0.51 -3.27
C TYR A 44 -8.40 0.65 -2.40
N THR A 45 -7.28 0.45 -1.71
CA THR A 45 -6.66 1.46 -0.86
C THR A 45 -5.24 1.68 -1.34
N LEU A 46 -4.93 2.92 -1.69
CA LEU A 46 -3.58 3.40 -1.93
C LEU A 46 -2.97 3.78 -0.58
N VAL A 47 -1.78 3.29 -0.29
CA VAL A 47 -1.00 3.71 0.85
C VAL A 47 0.36 4.18 0.38
N ILE A 48 0.74 5.39 0.78
CA ILE A 48 2.08 5.93 0.58
C ILE A 48 2.72 6.04 1.95
N SER A 49 3.86 5.39 2.12
CA SER A 49 4.62 5.38 3.36
C SER A 49 6.02 5.92 3.15
N LYS A 50 6.50 6.78 4.05
CA LYS A 50 7.90 7.20 4.12
C LYS A 50 8.60 6.51 5.29
N GLU A 51 9.86 6.12 5.11
CA GLU A 51 10.68 5.54 6.19
C GLU A 51 11.18 6.59 7.20
N ASP A 52 10.27 7.42 7.75
CA ASP A 52 10.54 8.37 8.85
C ASP A 52 10.06 7.80 10.21
N ASP A 53 10.37 8.49 11.33
CA ASP A 53 9.81 8.21 12.67
C ASP A 53 9.07 9.46 13.22
N PRO A 54 7.73 9.45 13.34
CA PRO A 54 6.81 8.37 12.95
C PRO A 54 6.71 8.23 11.42
N PRO A 55 6.42 7.02 10.89
CA PRO A 55 6.28 6.82 9.46
C PRO A 55 5.12 7.67 8.94
N LEU A 56 5.39 8.54 7.96
CA LEU A 56 4.34 9.28 7.29
C LEU A 56 3.53 8.29 6.46
N ILE A 57 2.27 8.07 6.81
CA ILE A 57 1.36 7.16 6.12
C ILE A 57 0.20 7.98 5.58
N VAL A 58 0.08 8.02 4.25
CA VAL A 58 -1.08 8.60 3.56
C VAL A 58 -1.92 7.45 3.02
N GLU A 59 -3.13 7.30 3.53
CA GLU A 59 -4.11 6.35 3.01
C GLU A 59 -5.17 7.06 2.18
N LYS A 60 -5.48 6.52 1.01
CA LYS A 60 -6.56 7.01 0.15
C LYS A 60 -7.33 5.86 -0.45
N LYS A 61 -8.66 5.90 -0.33
CA LYS A 61 -9.54 5.03 -1.11
C LYS A 61 -9.45 5.42 -2.58
N ILE A 62 -9.19 4.44 -3.43
CA ILE A 62 -9.10 4.63 -4.87
C ILE A 62 -10.08 3.69 -5.56
N SER A 63 -10.47 4.06 -6.78
CA SER A 63 -11.22 3.19 -7.66
C SER A 63 -10.31 2.09 -8.24
N ARG A 64 -10.94 1.03 -8.74
CA ARG A 64 -10.25 0.00 -9.52
C ARG A 64 -9.45 0.61 -10.68
N ALA A 65 -10.06 1.52 -11.46
CA ALA A 65 -9.40 2.13 -12.61
C ALA A 65 -8.13 2.91 -12.23
N GLU A 66 -8.16 3.64 -11.12
CA GLU A 66 -6.98 4.33 -10.58
C GLU A 66 -5.89 3.34 -10.14
N ALA A 67 -6.27 2.25 -9.47
CA ALA A 67 -5.31 1.22 -9.07
C ALA A 67 -4.58 0.64 -10.29
N PHE A 68 -5.32 0.26 -11.34
CA PHE A 68 -4.72 -0.25 -12.58
C PHE A 68 -3.84 0.79 -13.28
N ARG A 69 -4.19 2.08 -13.26
CA ARG A 69 -3.34 3.14 -13.83
C ARG A 69 -2.02 3.26 -13.07
N LEU A 70 -2.07 3.32 -11.74
CA LEU A 70 -0.89 3.43 -10.88
C LEU A 70 0.02 2.19 -10.93
N MET A 71 -0.55 1.01 -11.15
CA MET A 71 0.24 -0.22 -11.34
C MET A 71 1.00 -0.24 -12.68
N ASN A 72 0.47 0.45 -13.69
CA ASN A 72 1.01 0.45 -15.04
C ASN A 72 1.77 1.73 -15.40
N THR A 73 1.89 2.69 -14.48
CA THR A 73 2.80 3.82 -14.65
C THR A 73 4.23 3.29 -14.62
N ARG A 74 4.89 3.31 -15.78
CA ARG A 74 6.29 2.95 -15.92
C ARG A 74 7.16 4.05 -15.25
N PRO A 75 8.18 3.68 -14.45
CA PRO A 75 9.16 4.64 -13.94
C PRO A 75 10.01 5.22 -15.06
#